data_AF-A0A401LVY2-F1
#
_entry.id   AF-A0A401LVY2-F1
#
_cell.length_a   1.000
_cell.length_b   1.000
_cell.length_c   1.000
_cell.angle_alpha   90.00
_cell.angle_beta   90.00
_cell.angle_gamma   90.00
#
_symmetry.space_group_name_H-M   'P 1'
#
loop_
_entity.id
_entity.type
_entity.pdbx_description
1 polymer ?
#
loop_
_entity_poly.entity_id
_entity_poly.type
_entity_poly.pdbx_seq_one_letter_code
_entity_poly.pdbx_strand_id
1 'polypeptide(L)'
;MALSSCSSGNDKTNCIALENLLDEMVSVEADVSFPVPTFTTKHVSSYDRRSILPGTSSWHANRDNTGFVRYESNNGRVEKVLFDEEGPGVITRMITTGGADGANLRIYFDGAKEAAILIPAYDIAKFPLAIPEGLLYRHEHYDTTQGSSFYYPLPYAKSCKITVDNVDRDYFFHASCRTYPKNTEVRSFTLEEANELQAKAQQVSNQLMYPRTYGDNPIGRKESIATGASILMELPKGGKAIRSLLFQVSEFDSIHYASLMRGLIVNISFDGKRTVRVPLSDLVGAGMGAPAVDSYYLEADGKGKVLLRFAMPYQEQARIEVNNISDYPVTLEVKACLSDWKWKNNTLYFHADWRQENGLPTNCGIDYNMGTLKGRGVFKGDMLSLYNYSSRWYGEGDEHIWVDNDTFPSHFGCGTEDYYNTTFAPIHVYFNPFGGAPREDDEASRGYNTFVRTRNLDNVPFNEHLKFEFELISWDGGKVDYASTLFWYGDLDTHMTNPSDDQAALYDFPPAIFTDTEHK
;
A
#
# COMPACT_ATOMS: atom_id res chain seq x y z
N MET A 1 -53.59 28.46 -7.73
CA MET A 1 -52.45 27.69 -8.27
C MET A 1 -51.18 28.40 -7.87
N ALA A 2 -50.39 27.81 -6.98
CA ALA A 2 -48.97 28.11 -6.81
C ALA A 2 -48.35 26.88 -6.14
N LEU A 3 -47.50 26.18 -6.89
CA LEU A 3 -46.68 25.06 -6.44
C LEU A 3 -45.55 25.62 -5.55
N SER A 4 -45.32 24.99 -4.40
CA SER A 4 -44.07 25.11 -3.67
C SER A 4 -43.50 23.70 -3.52
N SER A 5 -42.41 23.46 -4.24
CA SER A 5 -41.54 22.29 -4.13
C SER A 5 -40.56 22.51 -2.99
N CYS A 6 -40.64 21.69 -1.94
CA CYS A 6 -39.57 21.60 -0.95
C CYS A 6 -38.45 20.70 -1.50
N SER A 7 -37.27 21.28 -1.63
CA SER A 7 -36.00 20.62 -1.89
C SER A 7 -35.59 19.72 -0.72
N SER A 8 -35.26 18.47 -1.01
CA SER A 8 -34.62 17.50 -0.12
C SER A 8 -33.16 17.88 0.15
N GLY A 9 -32.82 18.19 1.40
CA GLY A 9 -31.46 18.56 1.83
C GLY A 9 -30.90 17.67 2.95
N ASN A 10 -29.66 17.22 2.74
CA ASN A 10 -28.52 17.27 3.67
C ASN A 10 -28.38 16.41 4.95
N ASP A 11 -29.15 15.35 5.18
CA ASP A 11 -28.95 14.49 6.39
C ASP A 11 -28.16 13.18 6.18
N LYS A 12 -27.62 12.90 4.98
CA LYS A 12 -26.92 11.63 4.67
C LYS A 12 -25.39 11.65 4.81
N THR A 13 -24.76 12.78 5.15
CA THR A 13 -23.30 12.97 5.00
C THR A 13 -22.43 12.67 6.22
N ASN A 14 -22.99 12.34 7.39
CA ASN A 14 -22.19 12.13 8.62
C ASN A 14 -22.07 10.68 9.08
N CYS A 15 -22.87 9.76 8.54
CA CYS A 15 -22.84 8.34 8.89
C CYS A 15 -21.80 7.62 8.02
N ILE A 16 -20.91 6.84 8.63
CA ILE A 16 -19.99 5.95 7.92
C ILE A 16 -20.78 4.68 7.55
N ALA A 17 -20.97 4.46 6.26
CA ALA A 17 -21.73 3.33 5.73
C ALA A 17 -21.03 2.75 4.49
N LEU A 18 -21.42 1.53 4.12
CA LEU A 18 -20.84 0.81 2.97
C LEU A 18 -20.85 1.66 1.70
N GLU A 19 -21.97 2.33 1.42
CA GLU A 19 -22.12 3.20 0.24
C GLU A 19 -21.06 4.31 0.18
N ASN A 20 -20.78 4.97 1.31
CA ASN A 20 -19.84 6.11 1.37
C ASN A 20 -18.39 5.62 1.36
N LEU A 21 -18.11 4.47 1.96
CA LEU A 21 -16.79 3.84 1.96
C LEU A 21 -16.40 3.37 0.54
N LEU A 22 -17.36 2.89 -0.24
CA LEU A 22 -17.16 2.58 -1.66
C LEU A 22 -16.80 3.83 -2.48
N ASP A 23 -17.42 4.98 -2.19
CA ASP A 23 -17.02 6.25 -2.83
C ASP A 23 -15.61 6.68 -2.38
N GLU A 24 -15.31 6.57 -1.09
CA GLU A 24 -14.01 6.95 -0.53
C GLU A 24 -12.87 6.10 -1.11
N MET A 25 -13.10 4.80 -1.39
CA MET A 25 -12.11 3.89 -1.96
C MET A 25 -11.42 4.43 -3.22
N VAL A 26 -12.11 5.23 -4.02
CA VAL A 26 -11.61 5.80 -5.29
C VAL A 26 -11.60 7.34 -5.26
N SER A 27 -11.67 7.94 -4.08
CA SER A 27 -11.72 9.40 -3.92
C SER A 27 -10.34 10.00 -3.68
N VAL A 28 -9.75 10.51 -4.76
CA VAL A 28 -8.49 11.26 -4.69
C VAL A 28 -8.62 12.54 -3.83
N GLU A 29 -9.83 13.09 -3.71
CA GLU A 29 -10.15 14.22 -2.82
C GLU A 29 -10.11 13.85 -1.33
N ALA A 30 -10.49 12.63 -0.98
CA ALA A 30 -10.42 12.15 0.40
C ALA A 30 -8.95 11.91 0.81
N ASP A 31 -8.13 11.39 -0.10
CA ASP A 31 -6.74 11.01 0.17
C ASP A 31 -5.84 12.17 0.61
N VAL A 32 -6.06 13.36 0.05
CA VAL A 32 -5.25 14.55 0.36
C VAL A 32 -5.63 15.19 1.69
N SER A 33 -6.56 14.62 2.44
CA SER A 33 -7.10 15.20 3.66
C SER A 33 -6.79 14.34 4.87
N PHE A 34 -6.42 14.99 5.98
CA PHE A 34 -6.42 14.31 7.28
C PHE A 34 -7.87 13.91 7.62
N PRO A 35 -8.12 12.65 8.03
CA PRO A 35 -9.45 12.07 8.05
C PRO A 35 -10.38 12.76 9.07
N VAL A 36 -11.63 12.98 8.66
CA VAL A 36 -12.72 13.50 9.50
C VAL A 36 -13.98 12.65 9.26
N PRO A 37 -14.52 11.95 10.27
CA PRO A 37 -13.97 11.80 11.62
C PRO A 37 -12.59 11.13 11.61
N THR A 38 -11.77 11.45 12.60
CA THR A 38 -10.46 10.80 12.76
C THR A 38 -10.67 9.32 13.09
N PHE A 39 -9.74 8.47 12.68
CA PHE A 39 -9.68 7.07 13.07
C PHE A 39 -8.24 6.65 13.37
N THR A 40 -8.08 5.57 14.11
CA THR A 40 -6.82 4.82 14.18
C THR A 40 -6.93 3.56 13.32
N THR A 41 -5.80 2.93 13.01
CA THR A 41 -5.81 1.63 12.34
C THR A 41 -5.28 0.56 13.27
N LYS A 42 -5.77 -0.66 13.06
CA LYS A 42 -5.23 -1.86 13.69
C LYS A 42 -5.13 -2.94 12.64
N HIS A 43 -4.09 -3.75 12.74
CA HIS A 43 -3.90 -4.91 11.91
C HIS A 43 -3.64 -6.12 12.79
N VAL A 44 -4.44 -7.17 12.58
CA VAL A 44 -4.30 -8.44 13.28
C VAL A 44 -3.97 -9.49 12.24
N SER A 45 -2.85 -10.17 12.41
CA SER A 45 -2.44 -11.28 11.57
C SER A 45 -2.34 -12.59 12.36
N SER A 46 -1.95 -13.65 11.65
CA SER A 46 -1.60 -14.94 12.23
C SER A 46 -0.19 -15.02 12.82
N TYR A 47 0.54 -13.88 12.94
CA TYR A 47 1.91 -13.81 13.46
C TYR A 47 2.16 -14.66 14.71
N ASP A 48 3.40 -15.08 14.87
CA ASP A 48 3.80 -15.90 16.01
C ASP A 48 3.62 -15.18 17.34
N ARG A 49 2.72 -15.65 18.18
CA ARG A 49 2.43 -15.03 19.49
C ARG A 49 3.58 -15.13 20.50
N ARG A 50 4.71 -15.77 20.15
CA ARG A 50 5.98 -15.68 20.91
C ARG A 50 6.69 -14.33 20.71
N SER A 51 6.34 -13.59 19.67
CA SER A 51 6.80 -12.23 19.38
C SER A 51 6.07 -11.22 20.28
N ILE A 52 6.63 -11.00 21.47
CA ILE A 52 5.99 -10.22 22.55
C ILE A 52 6.76 -8.94 22.87
N LEU A 53 8.10 -8.99 22.89
CA LEU A 53 8.96 -7.89 23.34
C LEU A 53 10.08 -7.60 22.34
N PRO A 54 10.13 -6.38 21.77
CA PRO A 54 11.20 -5.96 20.87
C PRO A 54 12.60 -6.13 21.46
N GLY A 55 13.55 -6.53 20.60
CA GLY A 55 14.95 -6.72 20.98
C GLY A 55 15.26 -7.99 21.78
N THR A 56 14.26 -8.86 21.98
CA THR A 56 14.47 -10.20 22.54
C THR A 56 14.63 -11.23 21.44
N SER A 57 15.20 -12.39 21.76
CA SER A 57 15.38 -13.48 20.78
C SER A 57 14.07 -14.08 20.27
N SER A 58 12.93 -13.78 20.88
CA SER A 58 11.62 -14.22 20.43
C SER A 58 10.86 -13.17 19.64
N TRP A 59 11.41 -11.96 19.47
CA TRP A 59 10.79 -10.91 18.65
C TRP A 59 10.58 -11.37 17.21
N HIS A 60 11.61 -12.02 16.65
CA HIS A 60 11.64 -12.64 15.32
C HIS A 60 11.14 -14.08 15.29
N ALA A 61 10.20 -14.43 16.17
CA ALA A 61 9.61 -15.77 16.10
C ALA A 61 8.73 -15.85 14.85
N ASN A 62 8.99 -16.83 13.98
CA ASN A 62 8.31 -16.94 12.70
C ASN A 62 7.56 -18.29 12.55
N ARG A 63 6.65 -18.57 13.48
CA ARG A 63 5.66 -19.66 13.36
C ARG A 63 4.25 -19.06 13.39
N ASP A 64 3.98 -18.37 12.32
CA ASP A 64 2.85 -17.51 11.99
C ASP A 64 1.61 -18.26 11.45
N ASN A 65 1.59 -19.60 11.47
CA ASN A 65 0.42 -20.41 11.07
C ASN A 65 -0.55 -20.75 12.22
N THR A 66 -0.30 -20.22 13.42
CA THR A 66 -1.06 -20.58 14.64
C THR A 66 -1.42 -19.39 15.53
N GLY A 67 -1.19 -18.14 15.09
CA GLY A 67 -1.40 -16.93 15.88
C GLY A 67 -2.85 -16.49 16.06
N PHE A 68 -3.73 -17.40 16.48
CA PHE A 68 -5.11 -17.09 16.84
C PHE A 68 -5.16 -16.24 18.11
N VAL A 69 -6.11 -15.29 18.17
CA VAL A 69 -6.31 -14.41 19.34
C VAL A 69 -6.68 -15.23 20.57
N ARG A 70 -7.60 -16.20 20.40
CA ARG A 70 -8.04 -17.15 21.44
C ARG A 70 -8.90 -18.27 20.84
N TYR A 71 -9.28 -19.23 21.69
CA TYR A 71 -10.24 -20.29 21.36
C TYR A 71 -11.52 -20.10 22.17
N GLU A 72 -12.68 -20.28 21.54
CA GLU A 72 -13.98 -20.17 22.17
C GLU A 72 -14.87 -21.39 21.87
N SER A 73 -15.78 -21.72 22.78
CA SER A 73 -16.84 -22.69 22.51
C SER A 73 -18.11 -21.96 22.12
N ASN A 74 -18.69 -22.31 20.98
CA ASN A 74 -19.91 -21.69 20.46
C ASN A 74 -20.89 -22.76 19.97
N ASN A 75 -22.02 -22.96 20.67
CA ASN A 75 -23.03 -23.99 20.36
C ASN A 75 -22.42 -25.39 20.07
N GLY A 76 -21.44 -25.82 20.86
CA GLY A 76 -20.82 -27.14 20.72
C GLY A 76 -19.67 -27.25 19.70
N ARG A 77 -19.31 -26.16 19.00
CA ARG A 77 -18.10 -26.09 18.16
C ARG A 77 -16.99 -25.31 18.85
N VAL A 78 -15.74 -25.57 18.46
CA VAL A 78 -14.56 -24.79 18.88
C VAL A 78 -14.21 -23.81 17.78
N GLU A 79 -14.39 -22.52 18.05
CA GLU A 79 -14.04 -21.43 17.14
C GLU A 79 -12.68 -20.86 17.53
N LYS A 80 -11.77 -20.71 16.55
CA LYS A 80 -10.52 -19.97 16.70
C LYS A 80 -10.78 -18.53 16.31
N VAL A 81 -10.57 -17.59 17.22
CA VAL A 81 -10.83 -16.17 16.99
C VAL A 81 -9.64 -15.56 16.24
N LEU A 82 -9.91 -14.95 15.08
CA LEU A 82 -8.93 -14.30 14.22
C LEU A 82 -8.82 -12.81 14.56
N PHE A 83 -9.97 -12.17 14.79
CA PHE A 83 -10.12 -10.74 15.02
C PHE A 83 -11.30 -10.51 15.96
N ASP A 84 -11.18 -9.56 16.89
CA ASP A 84 -12.25 -9.21 17.83
C ASP A 84 -12.06 -7.80 18.36
N GLU A 85 -12.75 -6.84 17.75
CA GLU A 85 -12.68 -5.43 18.12
C GLU A 85 -14.04 -4.88 18.54
N GLU A 86 -14.00 -4.00 19.55
CA GLU A 86 -15.16 -3.27 20.07
C GLU A 86 -15.15 -1.81 19.61
N GLY A 87 -16.33 -1.23 19.51
CA GLY A 87 -16.56 0.14 19.05
C GLY A 87 -16.93 0.25 17.56
N PRO A 88 -17.21 1.47 17.10
CA PRO A 88 -17.48 1.75 15.70
C PRO A 88 -16.20 1.57 14.86
N GLY A 89 -16.29 0.81 13.77
CA GLY A 89 -15.13 0.48 12.94
C GLY A 89 -15.50 -0.03 11.55
N VAL A 90 -14.47 -0.30 10.75
CA VAL A 90 -14.58 -0.84 9.39
C VAL A 90 -13.45 -1.83 9.16
N ILE A 91 -13.76 -3.06 8.73
CA ILE A 91 -12.73 -3.93 8.13
C ILE A 91 -12.43 -3.39 6.74
N THR A 92 -11.17 -3.06 6.47
CA THR A 92 -10.74 -2.41 5.21
C THR A 92 -9.92 -3.31 4.31
N ARG A 93 -9.28 -4.35 4.87
CA ARG A 93 -8.51 -5.34 4.12
C ARG A 93 -8.50 -6.66 4.89
N MET A 94 -8.67 -7.76 4.18
CA MET A 94 -8.43 -9.11 4.70
C MET A 94 -7.57 -9.92 3.73
N ILE A 95 -6.69 -10.75 4.28
CA ILE A 95 -6.09 -11.87 3.57
C ILE A 95 -6.48 -13.14 4.32
N THR A 96 -6.79 -14.18 3.57
CA THR A 96 -6.93 -15.53 4.10
C THR A 96 -6.28 -16.50 3.14
N THR A 97 -5.48 -17.42 3.67
CA THR A 97 -4.91 -18.51 2.90
C THR A 97 -4.65 -19.74 3.77
N GLY A 98 -4.29 -20.84 3.12
CA GLY A 98 -4.01 -22.11 3.76
C GLY A 98 -4.92 -23.22 3.25
N GLY A 99 -4.40 -24.43 3.09
CA GLY A 99 -5.12 -25.57 2.49
C GLY A 99 -6.18 -26.23 3.40
N ALA A 100 -6.85 -25.46 4.25
CA ALA A 100 -7.85 -25.96 5.20
C ALA A 100 -9.24 -26.09 4.54
N ASP A 101 -9.41 -27.04 3.62
CA ASP A 101 -10.64 -27.22 2.82
C ASP A 101 -11.93 -27.37 3.64
N GLY A 102 -11.81 -27.86 4.89
CA GLY A 102 -12.94 -28.02 5.81
C GLY A 102 -13.30 -26.76 6.61
N ALA A 103 -12.54 -25.68 6.47
CA ALA A 103 -12.66 -24.48 7.30
C ALA A 103 -14.00 -23.77 7.13
N ASN A 104 -14.49 -23.20 8.23
CA ASN A 104 -15.67 -22.33 8.22
C ASN A 104 -15.31 -20.95 8.79
N LEU A 105 -15.13 -19.98 7.90
CA LEU A 105 -14.91 -18.59 8.28
C LEU A 105 -16.25 -17.91 8.60
N ARG A 106 -16.31 -17.22 9.74
CA ARG A 106 -17.51 -16.53 10.23
C ARG A 106 -17.22 -15.11 10.64
N ILE A 107 -18.17 -14.21 10.34
CA ILE A 107 -18.12 -12.81 10.75
C ILE A 107 -19.40 -12.48 11.52
N TYR A 108 -19.20 -11.93 12.72
CA TYR A 108 -20.25 -11.50 13.64
C TYR A 108 -20.16 -9.98 13.79
N PHE A 109 -21.29 -9.30 13.67
CA PHE A 109 -21.39 -7.86 13.88
C PHE A 109 -22.17 -7.55 15.15
N ASP A 110 -21.77 -6.49 15.84
CA ASP A 110 -22.49 -5.83 16.93
C ASP A 110 -22.94 -6.76 18.08
N GLY A 111 -22.14 -7.78 18.38
CA GLY A 111 -22.42 -8.75 19.44
C GLY A 111 -23.53 -9.76 19.09
N ALA A 112 -23.87 -9.92 17.80
CA ALA A 112 -24.79 -10.96 17.36
C ALA A 112 -24.29 -12.35 17.76
N LYS A 113 -25.23 -13.22 18.19
CA LYS A 113 -24.92 -14.60 18.59
C LYS A 113 -24.68 -15.52 17.39
N GLU A 114 -25.37 -15.25 16.30
CA GLU A 114 -25.23 -15.97 15.03
C GLU A 114 -24.41 -15.13 14.06
N ALA A 115 -23.60 -15.79 13.25
CA ALA A 115 -22.76 -15.12 12.27
C ALA A 115 -23.65 -14.49 11.19
N ALA A 116 -23.39 -13.22 10.88
CA ALA A 116 -24.06 -12.54 9.76
C ALA A 116 -23.54 -13.08 8.42
N ILE A 117 -22.29 -13.53 8.41
CA ILE A 117 -21.63 -14.13 7.24
C ILE A 117 -21.01 -15.46 7.68
N LEU A 118 -21.33 -16.52 6.93
CA LEU A 118 -20.68 -17.83 7.02
C LEU A 118 -20.12 -18.16 5.63
N ILE A 119 -18.82 -18.41 5.58
CA ILE A 119 -18.11 -18.86 4.39
C ILE A 119 -17.62 -20.28 4.70
N PRO A 120 -18.22 -21.32 4.09
CA PRO A 120 -17.79 -22.72 4.28
C PRO A 120 -16.55 -23.03 3.44
N ALA A 121 -15.51 -22.21 3.61
CA ALA A 121 -14.19 -22.33 2.99
C ALA A 121 -13.17 -21.56 3.83
N TYR A 122 -11.88 -21.87 3.61
CA TYR A 122 -10.79 -21.10 4.20
C TYR A 122 -10.66 -19.69 3.59
N ASP A 123 -10.97 -19.57 2.29
CA ASP A 123 -10.71 -18.40 1.47
C ASP A 123 -11.90 -17.42 1.42
N ILE A 124 -11.62 -16.17 1.76
CA ILE A 124 -12.52 -15.02 1.70
C ILE A 124 -13.09 -14.77 0.30
N ALA A 125 -12.44 -15.24 -0.78
CA ALA A 125 -13.00 -15.11 -2.14
C ALA A 125 -14.31 -15.88 -2.36
N LYS A 126 -14.69 -16.76 -1.42
CA LYS A 126 -16.01 -17.43 -1.39
C LYS A 126 -17.07 -16.64 -0.63
N PHE A 127 -16.85 -15.35 -0.40
CA PHE A 127 -17.81 -14.44 0.20
C PHE A 127 -19.22 -14.62 -0.41
N PRO A 128 -20.31 -14.57 0.38
CA PRO A 128 -21.68 -14.85 -0.09
C PRO A 128 -22.28 -13.69 -0.92
N LEU A 129 -21.45 -13.02 -1.70
CA LEU A 129 -21.76 -11.95 -2.63
C LEU A 129 -20.70 -12.00 -3.75
N ALA A 130 -21.09 -11.72 -4.99
CA ALA A 130 -20.10 -11.53 -6.06
C ALA A 130 -19.31 -10.25 -5.79
N ILE A 131 -18.06 -10.39 -5.34
CA ILE A 131 -17.16 -9.26 -5.15
C ILE A 131 -16.43 -8.99 -6.47
N PRO A 132 -16.52 -7.76 -7.02
CA PRO A 132 -15.81 -7.40 -8.25
C PRO A 132 -14.28 -7.50 -8.11
N GLU A 133 -13.59 -7.79 -9.22
CA GLU A 133 -12.14 -8.04 -9.28
C GLU A 133 -11.27 -6.90 -8.71
N GLY A 134 -11.68 -5.65 -8.86
CA GLY A 134 -10.94 -4.50 -8.33
C GLY A 134 -10.97 -4.42 -6.79
N LEU A 135 -11.88 -5.16 -6.13
CA LEU A 135 -12.04 -5.23 -4.67
C LEU A 135 -11.68 -6.62 -4.11
N LEU A 136 -11.29 -7.56 -4.96
CA LEU A 136 -10.89 -8.91 -4.58
C LEU A 136 -9.81 -9.42 -5.56
N TYR A 137 -8.58 -9.50 -5.08
CA TYR A 137 -7.47 -10.09 -5.83
C TYR A 137 -7.25 -11.54 -5.37
N ARG A 138 -7.28 -12.48 -6.31
CA ARG A 138 -6.94 -13.89 -6.06
C ARG A 138 -5.46 -14.08 -6.37
N HIS A 139 -4.72 -14.71 -5.47
CA HIS A 139 -3.27 -14.83 -5.62
C HIS A 139 -2.95 -15.89 -6.69
N GLU A 140 -2.22 -15.52 -7.74
CA GLU A 140 -2.14 -16.32 -8.97
C GLU A 140 -1.01 -17.37 -8.98
N HIS A 141 -0.25 -17.50 -7.88
CA HIS A 141 0.98 -18.30 -7.87
C HIS A 141 0.79 -19.78 -7.49
N TYR A 142 -0.34 -20.13 -6.84
CA TYR A 142 -0.57 -21.50 -6.33
C TYR A 142 -2.01 -21.96 -6.55
N ASP A 143 -2.17 -23.07 -7.27
CA ASP A 143 -3.50 -23.60 -7.61
C ASP A 143 -4.22 -24.29 -6.42
N THR A 144 -3.47 -24.79 -5.42
CA THR A 144 -4.00 -25.64 -4.34
C THR A 144 -4.12 -24.96 -2.99
N THR A 145 -3.34 -23.90 -2.75
CA THR A 145 -3.33 -23.11 -1.51
C THR A 145 -3.53 -21.62 -1.81
N GLN A 146 -4.28 -21.33 -2.87
CA GLN A 146 -4.58 -19.98 -3.33
C GLN A 146 -5.17 -19.14 -2.19
N GLY A 147 -4.46 -18.07 -1.82
CA GLY A 147 -5.01 -17.03 -0.96
C GLY A 147 -5.77 -15.97 -1.77
N SER A 148 -6.47 -15.10 -1.07
CA SER A 148 -7.06 -13.90 -1.67
C SER A 148 -6.92 -12.68 -0.78
N SER A 149 -6.70 -11.53 -1.41
CA SER A 149 -6.71 -10.21 -0.82
C SER A 149 -8.06 -9.53 -1.07
N PHE A 150 -8.79 -9.28 0.00
CA PHE A 150 -10.15 -8.74 0.00
C PHE A 150 -10.16 -7.30 0.51
N TYR A 151 -10.66 -6.38 -0.31
CA TYR A 151 -10.69 -4.93 -0.05
C TYR A 151 -12.11 -4.36 0.07
N TYR A 152 -13.13 -5.21 -0.01
CA TYR A 152 -14.52 -4.77 0.13
C TYR A 152 -14.80 -4.38 1.60
N PRO A 153 -15.21 -3.13 1.88
CA PRO A 153 -15.29 -2.65 3.26
C PRO A 153 -16.45 -3.28 4.03
N LEU A 154 -16.21 -3.68 5.28
CA LEU A 154 -17.24 -4.22 6.19
C LEU A 154 -17.39 -3.30 7.42
N PRO A 155 -18.24 -2.27 7.38
CA PRO A 155 -18.50 -1.39 8.54
C PRO A 155 -19.24 -2.11 9.67
N TYR A 156 -19.02 -1.66 10.91
CA TYR A 156 -19.70 -2.15 12.11
C TYR A 156 -19.84 -1.04 13.16
N ALA A 157 -21.01 -0.98 13.81
CA ALA A 157 -21.36 0.10 14.71
C ALA A 157 -20.85 -0.10 16.14
N LYS A 158 -20.80 -1.34 16.61
CA LYS A 158 -20.52 -1.68 18.00
C LYS A 158 -19.39 -2.68 18.18
N SER A 159 -19.27 -3.66 17.30
CA SER A 159 -18.15 -4.62 17.32
C SER A 159 -18.11 -5.47 16.06
N CYS A 160 -16.95 -6.05 15.79
CA CYS A 160 -16.78 -7.09 14.77
C CYS A 160 -15.90 -8.21 15.33
N LYS A 161 -16.37 -9.45 15.19
CA LYS A 161 -15.62 -10.65 15.52
C LYS A 161 -15.52 -11.55 14.30
N ILE A 162 -14.32 -12.00 13.98
CA ILE A 162 -14.04 -12.95 12.90
C ILE A 162 -13.48 -14.21 13.52
N THR A 163 -14.04 -15.36 13.16
CA THR A 163 -13.61 -16.66 13.68
C THR A 163 -13.51 -17.69 12.58
N VAL A 164 -12.70 -18.73 12.79
CA VAL A 164 -12.66 -19.91 11.94
C VAL A 164 -12.79 -21.19 12.78
N ASP A 165 -13.57 -22.16 12.32
CA ASP A 165 -13.54 -23.54 12.86
C ASP A 165 -13.19 -24.55 11.77
N ASN A 166 -13.04 -25.83 12.15
CA ASN A 166 -12.65 -26.93 11.27
C ASN A 166 -11.33 -26.69 10.50
N VAL A 167 -10.40 -26.01 11.16
CA VAL A 167 -9.02 -25.84 10.69
C VAL A 167 -8.14 -26.80 11.46
N ASP A 168 -7.58 -27.81 10.78
CA ASP A 168 -6.76 -28.82 11.44
C ASP A 168 -5.29 -28.39 11.58
N ARG A 169 -4.73 -27.65 10.60
CA ARG A 169 -3.41 -26.98 10.58
C ARG A 169 -3.39 -25.86 9.51
N ASP A 170 -2.33 -25.04 9.51
CA ASP A 170 -1.91 -24.18 8.39
C ASP A 170 -2.97 -23.18 7.89
N TYR A 171 -3.28 -22.17 8.71
CA TYR A 171 -4.20 -21.09 8.36
C TYR A 171 -3.57 -19.75 8.65
N PHE A 172 -3.39 -18.96 7.61
CA PHE A 172 -2.75 -17.65 7.65
C PHE A 172 -3.79 -16.59 7.33
N PHE A 173 -3.74 -15.47 8.05
CA PHE A 173 -4.71 -14.41 7.85
C PHE A 173 -4.14 -13.05 8.20
N HIS A 174 -4.59 -12.02 7.49
CA HIS A 174 -4.45 -10.62 7.85
C HIS A 174 -5.85 -10.01 7.96
N ALA A 175 -6.09 -9.15 8.93
CA ALA A 175 -7.31 -8.35 9.06
C ALA A 175 -6.93 -6.94 9.50
N SER A 176 -7.09 -5.98 8.58
CA SER A 176 -6.89 -4.55 8.86
C SER A 176 -8.23 -3.86 9.08
N CYS A 177 -8.29 -2.99 10.07
CA CYS A 177 -9.47 -2.20 10.36
C CYS A 177 -9.15 -0.73 10.66
N ARG A 178 -10.15 0.11 10.44
CA ARG A 178 -10.26 1.45 11.04
C ARG A 178 -11.07 1.34 12.32
N THR A 179 -10.63 2.06 13.35
CA THR A 179 -11.35 2.24 14.62
C THR A 179 -11.67 3.71 14.82
N TYR A 180 -12.95 4.03 15.02
CA TYR A 180 -13.43 5.40 15.16
C TYR A 180 -13.71 5.76 16.64
N PRO A 181 -13.74 7.06 17.00
CA PRO A 181 -14.25 7.51 18.29
C PRO A 181 -15.65 6.95 18.58
N LYS A 182 -15.91 6.60 19.85
CA LYS A 182 -17.15 5.90 20.29
C LYS A 182 -18.47 6.59 19.90
N ASN A 183 -18.45 7.90 19.69
CA ASN A 183 -19.61 8.71 19.29
C ASN A 183 -19.77 8.85 17.77
N THR A 184 -18.88 8.24 16.99
CA THR A 184 -18.98 8.22 15.52
C THR A 184 -20.13 7.31 15.12
N GLU A 185 -21.02 7.84 14.28
CA GLU A 185 -22.13 7.08 13.72
C GLU A 185 -21.62 6.19 12.57
N VAL A 186 -21.70 4.88 12.76
CA VAL A 186 -21.38 3.88 11.73
C VAL A 186 -22.61 3.00 11.53
N ARG A 187 -22.96 2.72 10.27
CA ARG A 187 -23.99 1.74 9.92
C ARG A 187 -23.32 0.40 9.66
N SER A 188 -23.70 -0.61 10.43
CA SER A 188 -23.18 -1.96 10.28
C SER A 188 -23.55 -2.58 8.94
N PHE A 189 -22.60 -3.32 8.39
CA PHE A 189 -22.74 -4.06 7.16
C PHE A 189 -23.93 -5.01 7.19
N THR A 190 -24.67 -5.09 6.09
CA THR A 190 -25.67 -6.13 5.86
C THR A 190 -25.54 -6.69 4.45
N LEU A 191 -25.83 -7.99 4.27
CA LEU A 191 -25.85 -8.59 2.93
C LEU A 191 -26.94 -7.99 2.05
N GLU A 192 -28.04 -7.52 2.63
CA GLU A 192 -29.12 -6.86 1.89
C GLU A 192 -28.63 -5.56 1.24
N GLU A 193 -28.06 -4.63 2.02
CA GLU A 193 -27.50 -3.37 1.52
C GLU A 193 -26.36 -3.63 0.51
N ALA A 194 -25.51 -4.63 0.77
CA ALA A 194 -24.43 -5.00 -0.14
C ALA A 194 -24.93 -5.56 -1.49
N ASN A 195 -26.05 -6.29 -1.50
CA ASN A 195 -26.71 -6.73 -2.74
C ASN A 195 -27.29 -5.55 -3.52
N GLU A 196 -27.91 -4.58 -2.83
CA GLU A 196 -28.42 -3.36 -3.45
C GLU A 196 -27.31 -2.49 -4.06
N LEU A 197 -26.12 -2.50 -3.45
CA LEU A 197 -24.95 -1.73 -3.88
C LEU A 197 -24.03 -2.45 -4.89
N GLN A 198 -24.43 -3.61 -5.43
CA GLN A 198 -23.63 -4.36 -6.42
C GLN A 198 -23.20 -3.53 -7.63
N ALA A 199 -24.11 -2.73 -8.20
CA ALA A 199 -23.78 -1.86 -9.34
C ALA A 199 -22.74 -0.79 -8.97
N LYS A 200 -22.82 -0.25 -7.74
CA LYS A 200 -21.84 0.71 -7.22
C LYS A 200 -20.48 0.06 -7.00
N ALA A 201 -20.45 -1.12 -6.39
CA ALA A 201 -19.23 -1.90 -6.23
C ALA A 201 -18.54 -2.18 -7.57
N GLN A 202 -19.31 -2.54 -8.60
CA GLN A 202 -18.76 -2.74 -9.95
C GLN A 202 -18.22 -1.44 -10.56
N GLN A 203 -18.89 -0.30 -10.35
CA GLN A 203 -18.39 1.00 -10.79
C GLN A 203 -17.05 1.33 -10.12
N VAL A 204 -16.94 1.12 -8.81
CA VAL A 204 -15.70 1.33 -8.04
C VAL A 204 -14.60 0.40 -8.54
N SER A 205 -14.91 -0.88 -8.75
CA SER A 205 -13.98 -1.85 -9.35
C SER A 205 -13.45 -1.39 -10.70
N ASN A 206 -14.32 -0.93 -11.60
CA ASN A 206 -13.90 -0.44 -12.91
C ASN A 206 -12.99 0.78 -12.79
N GLN A 207 -13.22 1.67 -11.82
CA GLN A 207 -12.33 2.81 -11.58
C GLN A 207 -10.99 2.39 -10.97
N LEU A 208 -10.97 1.35 -10.12
CA LEU A 208 -9.75 0.78 -9.56
C LEU A 208 -8.88 0.13 -10.64
N MET A 209 -9.49 -0.64 -11.54
CA MET A 209 -8.80 -1.32 -12.64
C MET A 209 -8.42 -0.37 -13.79
N TYR A 210 -9.20 0.68 -14.00
CA TYR A 210 -9.00 1.66 -15.08
C TYR A 210 -9.04 3.09 -14.52
N PRO A 211 -8.01 3.48 -13.74
CA PRO A 211 -7.98 4.76 -13.06
C PRO A 211 -8.04 5.93 -14.06
N ARG A 212 -8.82 6.95 -13.70
CA ARG A 212 -8.88 8.19 -14.48
C ARG A 212 -7.51 8.86 -14.48
N THR A 213 -6.95 9.08 -15.67
CA THR A 213 -5.80 9.96 -15.87
C THR A 213 -6.29 11.34 -16.34
N TYR A 214 -5.81 12.40 -15.69
CA TYR A 214 -6.07 13.77 -16.15
C TYR A 214 -5.10 14.10 -17.28
N GLY A 215 -5.61 14.40 -18.47
CA GLY A 215 -4.79 14.67 -19.67
C GLY A 215 -5.06 16.02 -20.34
N ASP A 216 -6.01 16.80 -19.84
CA ASP A 216 -6.44 18.04 -20.47
C ASP A 216 -5.46 19.19 -20.18
N ASN A 217 -4.98 19.84 -21.24
CA ASN A 217 -4.13 21.03 -21.20
C ASN A 217 -2.95 20.94 -20.21
N PRO A 218 -2.06 19.94 -20.34
CA PRO A 218 -0.89 19.82 -19.47
C PRO A 218 0.01 21.03 -19.65
N ILE A 219 0.57 21.50 -18.55
CA ILE A 219 1.79 22.32 -18.60
C ILE A 219 2.98 21.38 -18.66
N GLY A 220 3.99 21.71 -19.45
CA GLY A 220 5.14 20.84 -19.58
C GLY A 220 6.41 21.54 -20.00
N ARG A 221 7.53 20.89 -19.71
CA ARG A 221 8.88 21.29 -20.13
C ARG A 221 9.60 20.08 -20.66
N LYS A 222 10.30 20.23 -21.79
CA LYS A 222 11.15 19.21 -22.39
C LYS A 222 12.55 19.76 -22.57
N GLU A 223 13.55 18.99 -22.15
CA GLU A 223 14.95 19.41 -22.22
C GLU A 223 15.89 18.21 -22.32
N SER A 224 17.01 18.38 -23.04
CA SER A 224 18.12 17.44 -22.98
C SER A 224 19.01 17.80 -21.78
N ILE A 225 19.15 16.88 -20.84
CA ILE A 225 19.80 17.05 -19.56
C ILE A 225 21.14 16.30 -19.60
N ALA A 226 22.24 17.04 -19.54
CA ALA A 226 23.57 16.46 -19.39
C ALA A 226 23.77 15.86 -17.98
N THR A 227 24.79 15.02 -17.81
CA THR A 227 25.25 14.56 -16.50
C THR A 227 25.54 15.74 -15.57
N GLY A 228 25.01 15.68 -14.36
CA GLY A 228 25.12 16.73 -13.34
C GLY A 228 24.22 17.95 -13.57
N ALA A 229 23.44 17.99 -14.66
CA ALA A 229 22.48 19.06 -14.93
C ALA A 229 21.07 18.71 -14.44
N SER A 230 20.17 19.69 -14.49
CA SER A 230 18.79 19.57 -14.02
C SER A 230 17.80 20.23 -14.96
N ILE A 231 16.59 19.67 -15.06
CA ILE A 231 15.42 20.36 -15.63
C ILE A 231 14.56 20.90 -14.48
N LEU A 232 14.00 22.10 -14.68
CA LEU A 232 13.19 22.78 -13.67
C LEU A 232 11.86 23.26 -14.27
N MET A 233 10.74 22.95 -13.65
CA MET A 233 9.42 23.45 -14.03
C MET A 233 8.76 24.14 -12.83
N GLU A 234 8.55 25.46 -12.93
CA GLU A 234 7.69 26.21 -12.02
C GLU A 234 6.23 26.08 -12.46
N LEU A 235 5.34 25.76 -11.54
CA LEU A 235 3.92 25.66 -11.83
C LEU A 235 3.21 27.00 -11.59
N PRO A 236 2.06 27.26 -12.24
CA PRO A 236 1.26 28.45 -12.03
C PRO A 236 0.96 28.71 -10.56
N LYS A 237 1.10 29.97 -10.12
CA LYS A 237 0.83 30.38 -8.75
C LYS A 237 -0.66 30.24 -8.37
N GLY A 238 -0.89 30.16 -7.06
CA GLY A 238 -2.21 30.12 -6.42
C GLY A 238 -2.70 28.70 -6.09
N GLY A 239 -3.82 28.62 -5.37
CA GLY A 239 -4.37 27.37 -4.86
C GLY A 239 -4.75 26.40 -5.98
N LYS A 240 -3.92 25.37 -6.19
CA LYS A 240 -4.02 24.41 -7.29
C LYS A 240 -3.64 23.02 -6.83
N ALA A 241 -3.95 22.01 -7.64
CA ALA A 241 -3.51 20.65 -7.42
C ALA A 241 -2.96 20.05 -8.71
N ILE A 242 -1.81 19.37 -8.61
CA ILE A 242 -1.37 18.42 -9.63
C ILE A 242 -2.32 17.23 -9.56
N ARG A 243 -2.93 16.87 -10.68
CA ARG A 243 -3.87 15.74 -10.79
C ARG A 243 -3.27 14.53 -11.49
N SER A 244 -2.30 14.76 -12.36
CA SER A 244 -1.48 13.72 -12.96
C SER A 244 -0.11 14.32 -13.31
N LEU A 245 0.95 13.54 -13.11
CA LEU A 245 2.32 13.93 -13.40
C LEU A 245 2.97 12.86 -14.26
N LEU A 246 3.31 13.23 -15.50
CA LEU A 246 3.92 12.36 -16.49
C LEU A 246 5.39 12.76 -16.69
N PHE A 247 6.27 11.76 -16.72
CA PHE A 247 7.64 11.90 -17.18
C PHE A 247 7.84 11.01 -18.40
N GLN A 248 8.46 11.57 -19.45
CA GLN A 248 8.87 10.84 -20.63
C GLN A 248 10.38 10.99 -20.78
N VAL A 249 11.08 9.90 -20.50
CA VAL A 249 12.52 9.72 -20.68
C VAL A 249 12.74 9.18 -22.09
N SER A 250 13.67 9.77 -22.83
CA SER A 250 13.94 9.45 -24.25
C SER A 250 15.38 9.81 -24.61
N GLU A 251 15.86 9.34 -25.76
CA GLU A 251 17.23 9.61 -26.25
C GLU A 251 18.31 9.22 -25.23
N PHE A 252 18.17 8.01 -24.67
CA PHE A 252 19.11 7.43 -23.71
C PHE A 252 19.76 6.16 -24.26
N ASP A 253 20.86 5.75 -23.63
CA ASP A 253 21.48 4.44 -23.86
C ASP A 253 20.69 3.35 -23.12
N SER A 254 20.07 2.44 -23.88
CA SER A 254 19.25 1.37 -23.32
C SER A 254 20.04 0.35 -22.50
N ILE A 255 21.36 0.22 -22.73
CA ILE A 255 22.21 -0.69 -21.95
C ILE A 255 22.25 -0.24 -20.48
N HIS A 256 22.22 1.08 -20.25
CA HIS A 256 22.35 1.69 -18.93
C HIS A 256 21.02 2.24 -18.39
N TYR A 257 19.89 1.78 -18.94
CA TYR A 257 18.55 2.27 -18.59
C TYR A 257 18.27 2.21 -17.09
N ALA A 258 18.59 1.10 -16.43
CA ALA A 258 18.38 0.93 -14.98
C ALA A 258 19.12 2.01 -14.16
N SER A 259 20.42 2.19 -14.42
CA SER A 259 21.26 3.18 -13.73
C SER A 259 20.83 4.60 -14.06
N LEU A 260 20.44 4.88 -15.30
CA LEU A 260 19.92 6.18 -15.70
C LEU A 260 18.62 6.50 -14.95
N MET A 261 17.62 5.61 -14.97
CA MET A 261 16.33 5.86 -14.32
C MET A 261 16.46 6.06 -12.81
N ARG A 262 17.35 5.30 -12.16
CA ARG A 262 17.66 5.47 -10.73
C ARG A 262 18.46 6.74 -10.47
N GLY A 263 19.31 7.17 -11.40
CA GLY A 263 20.07 8.43 -11.32
C GLY A 263 19.28 9.70 -11.69
N LEU A 264 18.00 9.61 -12.01
CA LEU A 264 17.13 10.78 -12.19
C LEU A 264 16.42 11.10 -10.87
N ILE A 265 16.94 12.07 -10.11
CA ILE A 265 16.38 12.42 -8.80
C ILE A 265 15.28 13.48 -8.96
N VAL A 266 14.04 13.08 -8.68
CA VAL A 266 12.87 13.95 -8.69
C VAL A 266 12.77 14.70 -7.36
N ASN A 267 12.79 16.03 -7.44
CA ASN A 267 12.57 16.94 -6.34
C ASN A 267 11.27 17.72 -6.58
N ILE A 268 10.30 17.63 -5.67
CA ILE A 268 9.08 18.45 -5.71
C ILE A 268 9.03 19.31 -4.46
N SER A 269 8.81 20.60 -4.66
CA SER A 269 8.63 21.57 -3.57
C SER A 269 7.25 22.21 -3.66
N PHE A 270 6.55 22.26 -2.53
CA PHE A 270 5.30 22.96 -2.35
C PHE A 270 5.50 24.08 -1.35
N ASP A 271 4.99 25.27 -1.65
CA ASP A 271 4.95 26.43 -0.74
C ASP A 271 6.30 26.74 -0.05
N GLY A 272 7.39 26.57 -0.80
CA GLY A 272 8.75 26.88 -0.36
C GLY A 272 9.47 25.74 0.38
N LYS A 273 8.84 24.57 0.57
CA LYS A 273 9.47 23.40 1.19
C LYS A 273 9.51 22.21 0.24
N ARG A 274 10.66 21.53 0.17
CA ARG A 274 10.80 20.26 -0.55
C ARG A 274 10.09 19.16 0.22
N THR A 275 9.11 18.54 -0.40
CA THR A 275 8.32 17.43 0.18
C THR A 275 8.57 16.09 -0.50
N VAL A 276 9.11 16.12 -1.72
CA VAL A 276 9.51 14.91 -2.47
C VAL A 276 10.98 14.99 -2.84
N ARG A 277 11.73 13.92 -2.58
CA ARG A 277 13.10 13.69 -3.09
C ARG A 277 13.30 12.19 -3.31
N VAL A 278 13.13 11.71 -4.54
CA VAL A 278 13.16 10.27 -4.84
C VAL A 278 13.73 10.01 -6.24
N PRO A 279 14.53 8.95 -6.47
CA PRO A 279 14.82 8.44 -7.81
C PRO A 279 13.56 8.21 -8.63
N LEU A 280 13.58 8.53 -9.93
CA LEU A 280 12.38 8.47 -10.77
C LEU A 280 11.80 7.05 -10.84
N SER A 281 12.65 6.03 -10.94
CA SER A 281 12.23 4.63 -10.89
C SER A 281 11.53 4.25 -9.59
N ASP A 282 12.03 4.77 -8.47
CA ASP A 282 11.59 4.41 -7.14
C ASP A 282 10.28 5.12 -6.79
N LEU A 283 10.15 6.38 -7.22
CA LEU A 283 8.96 7.21 -7.08
C LEU A 283 7.72 6.60 -7.75
N VAL A 284 7.92 5.78 -8.79
CA VAL A 284 6.83 5.14 -9.55
C VAL A 284 6.65 3.66 -9.23
N GLY A 285 7.25 3.19 -8.13
CA GLY A 285 7.08 1.81 -7.67
C GLY A 285 7.90 0.77 -8.43
N ALA A 286 8.74 1.19 -9.39
CA ALA A 286 9.50 0.28 -10.25
C ALA A 286 10.83 -0.16 -9.60
N GLY A 287 11.45 0.72 -8.82
CA GLY A 287 12.68 0.40 -8.09
C GLY A 287 13.88 0.07 -8.99
N MET A 288 14.78 -0.79 -8.52
CA MET A 288 15.99 -1.21 -9.22
C MET A 288 15.64 -1.92 -10.54
N GLY A 289 16.16 -1.40 -11.66
CA GLY A 289 15.89 -1.93 -13.00
C GLY A 289 14.81 -1.16 -13.78
N ALA A 290 13.99 -0.37 -13.09
CA ALA A 290 12.88 0.38 -13.68
C ALA A 290 11.94 -0.46 -14.59
N PRO A 291 11.45 -1.63 -14.12
CA PRO A 291 10.45 -2.46 -14.82
C PRO A 291 9.12 -1.74 -15.06
N ALA A 292 8.21 -2.42 -15.76
CA ALA A 292 6.84 -1.95 -15.89
C ALA A 292 6.09 -2.02 -14.55
N VAL A 293 5.19 -1.06 -14.33
CA VAL A 293 4.31 -0.99 -13.16
C VAL A 293 2.90 -0.67 -13.65
N ASP A 294 1.90 -1.35 -13.11
CA ASP A 294 0.50 -1.08 -13.39
C ASP A 294 -0.32 -1.14 -12.08
N SER A 295 -0.83 0.01 -11.64
CA SER A 295 -1.62 0.14 -10.41
C SER A 295 -2.48 1.40 -10.45
N TYR A 296 -3.36 1.58 -9.45
CA TYR A 296 -4.27 2.72 -9.39
C TYR A 296 -3.55 4.07 -9.39
N TYR A 297 -2.45 4.24 -8.64
CA TYR A 297 -1.73 5.51 -8.56
C TYR A 297 -0.51 5.60 -9.47
N LEU A 298 0.11 4.49 -9.83
CA LEU A 298 1.43 4.43 -10.45
C LEU A 298 1.39 3.59 -11.72
N GLU A 299 1.99 4.10 -12.79
CA GLU A 299 2.18 3.40 -14.06
C GLU A 299 3.57 3.66 -14.61
N ALA A 300 4.24 2.61 -15.09
CA ALA A 300 5.51 2.69 -15.81
C ALA A 300 5.50 1.67 -16.95
N ASP A 301 6.01 2.04 -18.13
CA ASP A 301 6.06 1.13 -19.28
C ASP A 301 7.35 0.29 -19.38
N GLY A 302 8.27 0.48 -18.43
CA GLY A 302 9.61 -0.12 -18.44
C GLY A 302 10.52 0.41 -19.56
N LYS A 303 10.12 1.48 -20.25
CA LYS A 303 10.77 2.03 -21.45
C LYS A 303 10.91 3.56 -21.41
N GLY A 304 10.78 4.13 -20.21
CA GLY A 304 10.99 5.56 -19.94
C GLY A 304 9.73 6.41 -19.84
N LYS A 305 8.52 5.88 -20.10
CA LYS A 305 7.27 6.60 -19.81
C LYS A 305 6.77 6.20 -18.42
N VAL A 306 6.61 7.18 -17.54
CA VAL A 306 6.08 6.95 -16.19
C VAL A 306 5.04 8.00 -15.81
N LEU A 307 4.03 7.59 -15.04
CA LEU A 307 2.85 8.38 -14.69
C LEU A 307 2.48 8.19 -13.22
N LEU A 308 2.28 9.31 -12.53
CA LEU A 308 1.71 9.37 -11.18
C LEU A 308 0.31 9.98 -11.22
N ARG A 309 -0.61 9.41 -10.44
CA ARG A 309 -1.99 9.89 -10.26
C ARG A 309 -2.30 10.38 -8.84
N PHE A 310 -1.30 10.45 -7.96
CA PHE A 310 -1.45 11.12 -6.66
C PHE A 310 -1.85 12.60 -6.87
N ALA A 311 -2.90 13.05 -6.19
CA ALA A 311 -3.26 14.47 -6.20
C ALA A 311 -2.30 15.24 -5.29
N MET A 312 -1.65 16.29 -5.80
CA MET A 312 -0.68 17.05 -5.03
C MET A 312 -1.12 18.52 -4.95
N PRO A 313 -1.94 18.88 -3.94
CA PRO A 313 -2.39 20.26 -3.77
C PRO A 313 -1.26 21.15 -3.23
N TYR A 314 -1.26 22.43 -3.62
CA TYR A 314 -0.42 23.50 -3.04
C TYR A 314 -1.22 24.81 -2.90
N GLN A 315 -0.80 25.70 -2.01
CA GLN A 315 -1.52 26.95 -1.72
C GLN A 315 -1.07 28.11 -2.60
N GLU A 316 0.23 28.26 -2.81
CA GLU A 316 0.82 29.42 -3.48
C GLU A 316 1.72 29.04 -4.64
N GLN A 317 2.61 28.06 -4.45
CA GLN A 317 3.63 27.72 -5.43
C GLN A 317 4.01 26.24 -5.40
N ALA A 318 4.32 25.71 -6.58
CA ALA A 318 4.88 24.37 -6.74
C ALA A 318 6.02 24.40 -7.75
N ARG A 319 7.06 23.62 -7.47
CA ARG A 319 8.28 23.50 -8.26
C ARG A 319 8.61 22.03 -8.45
N ILE A 320 8.85 21.60 -9.69
CA ILE A 320 9.31 20.24 -10.02
C ILE A 320 10.70 20.38 -10.63
N GLU A 321 11.68 19.72 -10.04
CA GLU A 321 13.07 19.69 -10.51
C GLU A 321 13.51 18.24 -10.64
N VAL A 322 14.16 17.89 -11.75
CA VAL A 322 14.76 16.55 -11.92
C VAL A 322 16.23 16.72 -12.19
N ASN A 323 17.05 16.18 -11.29
CA ASN A 323 18.51 16.21 -11.38
C ASN A 323 19.00 14.90 -12.02
N ASN A 324 19.80 15.01 -13.07
CA ASN A 324 20.48 13.86 -13.63
C ASN A 324 21.84 13.69 -12.95
N ILE A 325 21.92 12.79 -11.96
CA ILE A 325 23.18 12.47 -11.29
C ILE A 325 23.90 11.28 -11.94
N SER A 326 23.30 10.65 -12.95
CA SER A 326 23.89 9.53 -13.66
C SER A 326 24.99 9.98 -14.63
N ASP A 327 25.83 9.04 -15.06
CA ASP A 327 26.87 9.27 -16.07
C ASP A 327 26.34 9.37 -17.50
N TYR A 328 25.01 9.33 -17.70
CA TYR A 328 24.39 9.24 -19.01
C TYR A 328 23.48 10.46 -19.28
N PRO A 329 23.68 11.21 -20.38
CA PRO A 329 22.77 12.26 -20.76
C PRO A 329 21.42 11.70 -21.21
N VAL A 330 20.37 12.51 -21.13
CA VAL A 330 19.01 12.08 -21.50
C VAL A 330 18.15 13.23 -21.96
N THR A 331 17.14 12.97 -22.79
CA THR A 331 16.06 13.93 -23.04
C THR A 331 14.84 13.59 -22.19
N LEU A 332 14.46 14.53 -21.32
CA LEU A 332 13.34 14.39 -20.40
C LEU A 332 12.25 15.40 -20.71
N GLU A 333 11.01 14.92 -20.83
CA GLU A 333 9.81 15.75 -20.82
C GLU A 333 9.02 15.51 -19.54
N VAL A 334 8.67 16.59 -18.84
CA VAL A 334 7.80 16.57 -17.64
C VAL A 334 6.50 17.28 -18.00
N LYS A 335 5.35 16.63 -17.72
CA LYS A 335 4.02 17.19 -17.94
C LYS A 335 3.17 17.06 -16.68
N ALA A 336 2.57 18.18 -16.24
CA ALA A 336 1.65 18.21 -15.12
C ALA A 336 0.26 18.68 -15.58
N CYS A 337 -0.77 17.92 -15.25
CA CYS A 337 -2.16 18.33 -15.43
C CYS A 337 -2.67 18.93 -14.12
N LEU A 338 -3.21 20.15 -14.19
CA LEU A 338 -3.59 20.92 -13.01
C LEU A 338 -5.10 21.15 -12.92
N SER A 339 -5.61 21.28 -11.70
CA SER A 339 -6.91 21.90 -11.42
C SER A 339 -6.76 23.01 -10.39
N ASP A 340 -7.72 23.92 -10.32
CA ASP A 340 -7.85 24.77 -9.15
C ASP A 340 -8.15 23.92 -7.92
N TRP A 341 -7.67 24.38 -6.75
CA TRP A 341 -7.85 23.68 -5.50
C TRP A 341 -8.17 24.67 -4.37
N LYS A 342 -9.19 24.34 -3.59
CA LYS A 342 -9.56 25.11 -2.40
C LYS A 342 -9.02 24.41 -1.16
N TRP A 343 -8.00 25.01 -0.54
CA TRP A 343 -7.43 24.50 0.70
C TRP A 343 -8.48 24.46 1.82
N LYS A 344 -8.52 23.35 2.55
CA LYS A 344 -9.28 23.20 3.80
C LYS A 344 -8.30 23.06 4.96
N ASN A 345 -8.75 23.26 6.19
CA ASN A 345 -7.90 23.17 7.38
C ASN A 345 -7.26 21.79 7.59
N ASN A 346 -7.83 20.74 6.97
CA ASN A 346 -7.31 19.38 7.02
C ASN A 346 -6.68 18.93 5.69
N THR A 347 -6.48 19.81 4.70
CA THR A 347 -5.74 19.45 3.49
C THR A 347 -4.24 19.34 3.80
N LEU A 348 -3.63 18.27 3.31
CA LEU A 348 -2.23 17.89 3.49
C LEU A 348 -1.47 17.99 2.15
N TYR A 349 -0.15 18.03 2.24
CA TYR A 349 0.76 18.02 1.10
C TYR A 349 1.14 16.59 0.75
N PHE A 350 1.43 16.31 -0.52
CA PHE A 350 2.03 15.04 -0.91
C PHE A 350 3.53 15.04 -0.60
N HIS A 351 4.01 13.93 -0.03
CA HIS A 351 5.40 13.70 0.27
C HIS A 351 5.85 12.31 -0.17
N ALA A 352 7.13 12.20 -0.50
CA ALA A 352 7.80 10.92 -0.69
C ALA A 352 9.30 11.08 -0.47
N ASP A 353 9.88 10.13 0.26
CA ASP A 353 11.31 10.02 0.49
C ASP A 353 11.72 8.54 0.37
N TRP A 354 13.01 8.33 0.14
CA TRP A 354 13.57 7.01 -0.07
C TRP A 354 14.84 6.80 0.73
N ARG A 355 15.19 5.53 0.90
CA ARG A 355 16.47 5.12 1.48
C ARG A 355 16.94 3.79 0.92
N GLN A 356 18.21 3.49 1.13
CA GLN A 356 18.84 2.24 0.73
C GLN A 356 19.95 1.87 1.70
N GLU A 357 20.05 0.58 2.02
CA GLU A 357 21.17 -0.05 2.73
C GLU A 357 21.56 -1.36 2.03
N ASN A 358 22.86 -1.64 1.98
CA ASN A 358 23.42 -2.77 1.24
C ASN A 358 24.15 -3.73 2.18
N GLY A 359 24.17 -5.02 1.83
CA GLY A 359 24.88 -6.08 2.53
C GLY A 359 24.25 -6.47 3.86
N LEU A 360 22.95 -6.21 4.03
CA LEU A 360 22.21 -6.49 5.26
C LEU A 360 22.14 -8.01 5.49
N PRO A 361 22.60 -8.53 6.64
CA PRO A 361 22.55 -9.95 6.91
C PRO A 361 21.13 -10.38 7.31
N THR A 362 20.63 -11.47 6.74
CA THR A 362 19.36 -12.06 7.17
C THR A 362 19.56 -13.02 8.35
N ASN A 363 18.48 -13.38 9.03
CA ASN A 363 18.45 -14.33 10.14
C ASN A 363 19.34 -13.95 11.35
N CYS A 364 19.55 -12.64 11.55
CA CYS A 364 20.37 -12.10 12.64
C CYS A 364 19.56 -11.38 13.73
N GLY A 365 18.22 -11.49 13.69
CA GLY A 365 17.34 -10.78 14.62
C GLY A 365 17.39 -9.27 14.46
N ILE A 366 17.37 -8.80 13.20
CA ILE A 366 17.41 -7.39 12.85
C ILE A 366 16.23 -7.02 11.96
N ASP A 367 15.77 -5.79 12.12
CA ASP A 367 14.72 -5.19 11.29
C ASP A 367 15.36 -4.12 10.40
N TYR A 368 14.99 -4.11 9.13
CA TYR A 368 15.27 -3.00 8.24
C TYR A 368 14.23 -1.91 8.43
N ASN A 369 14.64 -0.73 8.91
CA ASN A 369 13.77 0.44 9.04
C ASN A 369 13.47 1.02 7.66
N MET A 370 12.33 0.68 7.06
CA MET A 370 11.88 1.20 5.76
C MET A 370 11.83 2.73 5.74
N GLY A 371 11.44 3.33 6.87
CA GLY A 371 11.43 4.77 7.09
C GLY A 371 10.76 5.15 8.41
N THR A 372 11.20 6.27 8.99
CA THR A 372 10.57 6.88 10.17
C THR A 372 10.08 8.28 9.82
N LEU A 373 8.76 8.47 9.83
CA LEU A 373 8.08 9.73 9.56
C LEU A 373 7.89 10.50 10.87
N LYS A 374 8.17 11.80 10.85
CA LYS A 374 7.94 12.72 11.97
C LYS A 374 7.09 13.90 11.54
N GLY A 375 6.04 14.18 12.29
CA GLY A 375 4.98 15.14 11.98
C GLY A 375 3.62 14.48 11.98
N ARG A 376 2.62 15.13 11.38
CA ARG A 376 1.25 14.61 11.26
C ARG A 376 0.93 14.31 9.82
N GLY A 377 0.31 13.16 9.57
CA GLY A 377 -0.03 12.77 8.21
C GLY A 377 -0.84 11.49 8.11
N VAL A 378 -0.88 10.98 6.89
CA VAL A 378 -1.54 9.73 6.48
C VAL A 378 -0.56 8.98 5.59
N PHE A 379 -0.06 7.85 6.06
CA PHE A 379 0.78 6.96 5.28
C PHE A 379 -0.05 6.26 4.19
N LYS A 380 0.43 6.36 2.95
CA LYS A 380 -0.31 5.99 1.73
C LYS A 380 0.29 4.81 0.99
N GLY A 381 1.41 4.27 1.46
CA GLY A 381 2.04 3.09 0.87
C GLY A 381 3.51 3.29 0.64
N ASP A 382 4.09 2.36 -0.09
CA ASP A 382 5.52 2.17 -0.16
C ASP A 382 5.93 1.31 -1.36
N MET A 383 7.23 1.28 -1.60
CA MET A 383 7.89 0.35 -2.49
C MET A 383 9.11 -0.22 -1.77
N LEU A 384 9.32 -1.53 -1.92
CA LEU A 384 10.52 -2.26 -1.52
C LEU A 384 11.16 -2.86 -2.78
N SER A 385 12.38 -2.45 -3.09
CA SER A 385 13.19 -3.02 -4.16
C SER A 385 14.47 -3.56 -3.56
N LEU A 386 14.89 -4.74 -3.99
CA LEU A 386 16.03 -5.41 -3.38
C LEU A 386 16.81 -6.29 -4.35
N TYR A 387 18.04 -6.60 -3.95
CA TYR A 387 18.82 -7.70 -4.50
C TYR A 387 19.03 -8.78 -3.43
N ASN A 388 18.57 -9.99 -3.71
CA ASN A 388 18.73 -11.16 -2.85
C ASN A 388 19.97 -11.96 -3.24
N TYR A 389 20.97 -12.04 -2.36
CA TYR A 389 22.17 -12.87 -2.55
C TYR A 389 21.99 -14.32 -2.09
N SER A 390 20.88 -14.63 -1.41
CA SER A 390 20.59 -15.98 -0.93
C SER A 390 20.13 -16.88 -2.07
N SER A 391 20.19 -18.20 -1.89
CA SER A 391 19.77 -19.17 -2.91
C SER A 391 18.26 -19.28 -3.10
N ARG A 392 17.49 -18.87 -2.09
CA ARG A 392 16.03 -19.00 -2.04
C ARG A 392 15.39 -17.79 -1.35
N TRP A 393 14.08 -17.89 -1.11
CA TRP A 393 13.21 -16.86 -0.54
C TRP A 393 13.81 -16.10 0.65
N TYR A 394 13.62 -14.78 0.60
CA TYR A 394 14.19 -13.81 1.54
C TYR A 394 13.13 -13.09 2.40
N GLY A 395 11.84 -13.30 2.12
CA GLY A 395 10.76 -12.44 2.58
C GLY A 395 9.89 -13.07 3.66
N GLU A 396 10.45 -13.93 4.50
CA GLU A 396 9.75 -14.53 5.66
C GLU A 396 9.62 -13.56 6.84
N GLY A 397 10.03 -12.30 6.66
CA GLY A 397 10.04 -11.32 7.72
C GLY A 397 8.73 -10.56 7.82
N ASP A 398 8.26 -10.38 9.06
CA ASP A 398 7.02 -9.67 9.36
C ASP A 398 7.21 -8.15 9.23
N GLU A 399 6.19 -7.44 8.73
CA GLU A 399 6.17 -5.99 8.85
C GLU A 399 5.85 -5.54 10.28
N HIS A 400 6.50 -4.45 10.71
CA HIS A 400 6.17 -3.71 11.90
C HIS A 400 5.84 -2.26 11.54
N ILE A 401 4.60 -1.82 11.77
CA ILE A 401 4.22 -0.40 11.70
C ILE A 401 3.83 0.08 13.08
N TRP A 402 4.64 1.00 13.61
CA TRP A 402 4.44 1.69 14.87
C TRP A 402 3.86 3.07 14.61
N VAL A 403 2.78 3.42 15.29
CA VAL A 403 2.07 4.69 15.12
C VAL A 403 2.00 5.43 16.44
N ASP A 404 2.45 6.68 16.45
CA ASP A 404 2.47 7.52 17.64
C ASP A 404 2.97 6.72 18.88
N ASN A 405 2.35 6.81 20.04
CA ASN A 405 2.88 6.24 21.28
C ASN A 405 2.68 4.73 21.43
N ASP A 406 2.70 3.96 20.34
CA ASP A 406 2.59 2.51 20.34
C ASP A 406 3.66 1.86 21.22
N THR A 407 3.22 0.96 22.11
CA THR A 407 4.11 0.07 22.89
C THR A 407 4.25 -1.30 22.26
N PHE A 408 3.41 -1.60 21.27
CA PHE A 408 3.42 -2.78 20.41
C PHE A 408 2.93 -2.31 19.02
N PRO A 409 3.44 -2.85 17.90
CA PRO A 409 3.07 -2.36 16.58
C PRO A 409 1.56 -2.38 16.36
N SER A 410 0.99 -1.26 15.92
CA SER A 410 -0.39 -1.23 15.41
C SER A 410 -0.57 -2.16 14.21
N HIS A 411 0.51 -2.42 13.46
CA HIS A 411 0.57 -3.46 12.43
C HIS A 411 1.73 -4.42 12.67
N PHE A 412 1.40 -5.70 12.78
CA PHE A 412 2.34 -6.81 12.89
C PHE A 412 1.95 -7.83 11.83
N GLY A 413 2.85 -8.09 10.88
CA GLY A 413 2.67 -8.93 9.70
C GLY A 413 2.70 -10.44 9.91
N CYS A 414 2.80 -11.21 8.84
CA CYS A 414 3.27 -12.60 8.88
C CYS A 414 4.24 -12.99 7.74
N GLY A 415 4.62 -12.02 6.91
CA GLY A 415 5.50 -12.26 5.77
C GLY A 415 5.54 -11.03 4.86
N THR A 416 6.66 -10.88 4.15
CA THR A 416 6.85 -9.76 3.22
C THR A 416 5.85 -9.87 2.08
N GLU A 417 5.63 -11.06 1.53
CA GLU A 417 4.67 -11.29 0.45
C GLU A 417 3.23 -11.02 0.90
N ASP A 418 2.90 -11.37 2.15
CA ASP A 418 1.57 -11.17 2.73
C ASP A 418 1.25 -9.68 2.90
N TYR A 419 2.24 -8.87 3.27
CA TYR A 419 2.11 -7.42 3.27
C TYR A 419 1.74 -6.88 1.87
N TYR A 420 2.34 -7.41 0.81
CA TYR A 420 2.19 -6.89 -0.55
C TYR A 420 1.00 -7.44 -1.34
N ASN A 421 0.06 -8.15 -0.69
CA ASN A 421 -1.16 -8.70 -1.31
C ASN A 421 -0.96 -9.96 -2.14
N THR A 422 -0.03 -10.82 -1.71
CA THR A 422 0.06 -12.17 -2.21
C THR A 422 0.32 -13.12 -1.05
N THR A 423 0.49 -14.41 -1.29
CA THR A 423 0.72 -15.42 -0.24
C THR A 423 1.57 -16.54 -0.79
N PHE A 424 2.36 -17.17 0.07
CA PHE A 424 3.31 -18.24 -0.26
C PHE A 424 4.41 -17.76 -1.22
N ALA A 425 5.63 -18.21 -0.99
CA ALA A 425 6.77 -17.93 -1.85
C ALA A 425 7.26 -19.19 -2.60
N PRO A 426 7.91 -19.05 -3.77
CA PRO A 426 8.31 -17.81 -4.47
C PRO A 426 7.19 -17.03 -5.17
N ILE A 427 7.43 -15.73 -5.40
CA ILE A 427 6.48 -14.79 -6.02
C ILE A 427 6.86 -14.51 -7.48
N HIS A 428 5.90 -14.62 -8.38
CA HIS A 428 6.04 -14.18 -9.78
C HIS A 428 5.52 -12.76 -9.96
N VAL A 429 5.85 -12.11 -11.08
CA VAL A 429 5.34 -10.77 -11.38
C VAL A 429 3.81 -10.74 -11.41
N TYR A 430 3.21 -9.79 -10.70
CA TYR A 430 1.78 -9.53 -10.71
C TYR A 430 1.46 -8.05 -10.48
N PHE A 431 0.26 -7.66 -10.88
CA PHE A 431 -0.29 -6.31 -10.71
C PHE A 431 -1.72 -6.38 -10.21
N ASN A 432 -2.09 -5.47 -9.32
CA ASN A 432 -3.46 -5.22 -8.88
C ASN A 432 -3.63 -3.72 -8.59
N PRO A 433 -4.86 -3.22 -8.40
CA PRO A 433 -5.09 -1.79 -8.17
C PRO A 433 -4.28 -1.19 -7.00
N PHE A 434 -3.99 -2.00 -5.99
CA PHE A 434 -3.31 -1.58 -4.77
C PHE A 434 -1.80 -1.83 -4.80
N GLY A 435 -1.22 -2.30 -5.92
CA GLY A 435 0.21 -2.53 -6.06
C GLY A 435 0.56 -3.84 -6.77
N GLY A 436 1.68 -4.46 -6.41
CA GLY A 436 2.11 -5.71 -7.02
C GLY A 436 3.58 -6.04 -6.76
N ALA A 437 4.10 -7.00 -7.53
CA ALA A 437 5.52 -7.33 -7.59
C ALA A 437 6.07 -7.06 -9.01
N PRO A 438 6.48 -5.83 -9.33
CA PRO A 438 6.88 -5.45 -10.70
C PRO A 438 8.09 -6.18 -11.28
N ARG A 439 8.90 -6.82 -10.44
CA ARG A 439 10.11 -7.51 -10.85
C ARG A 439 10.40 -8.71 -9.98
N GLU A 440 10.70 -9.81 -10.66
CA GLU A 440 11.37 -10.99 -10.13
C GLU A 440 12.31 -11.51 -11.23
N ASP A 441 13.55 -11.80 -10.85
CA ASP A 441 14.63 -12.16 -11.78
C ASP A 441 14.81 -13.68 -11.94
N ASP A 442 14.41 -14.45 -10.92
CA ASP A 442 14.69 -15.88 -10.82
C ASP A 442 13.62 -16.57 -9.97
N GLU A 443 13.10 -17.70 -10.44
CA GLU A 443 12.00 -18.47 -9.80
C GLU A 443 12.24 -18.83 -8.32
N ALA A 444 13.47 -18.81 -7.83
CA ALA A 444 13.77 -19.01 -6.39
C ALA A 444 13.89 -17.66 -5.62
N SER A 445 13.47 -16.56 -6.24
CA SER A 445 13.59 -15.17 -5.80
C SER A 445 15.04 -14.69 -5.60
N ARG A 446 16.00 -15.23 -6.37
CA ARG A 446 17.40 -14.76 -6.36
C ARG A 446 17.53 -13.48 -7.19
N GLY A 447 18.52 -12.65 -6.87
CA GLY A 447 18.76 -11.42 -7.62
C GLY A 447 17.68 -10.36 -7.33
N TYR A 448 17.29 -9.60 -8.35
CA TYR A 448 16.40 -8.47 -8.13
C TYR A 448 14.95 -8.87 -7.92
N ASN A 449 14.34 -8.27 -6.90
CA ASN A 449 12.92 -8.37 -6.63
C ASN A 449 12.39 -6.96 -6.33
N THR A 450 11.14 -6.68 -6.67
CA THR A 450 10.49 -5.42 -6.30
C THR A 450 9.03 -5.63 -5.98
N PHE A 451 8.57 -4.95 -4.93
CA PHE A 451 7.20 -4.91 -4.48
C PHE A 451 6.76 -3.46 -4.29
N VAL A 452 5.50 -3.19 -4.61
CA VAL A 452 4.89 -1.89 -4.39
C VAL A 452 3.52 -2.10 -3.78
N ARG A 453 3.15 -1.26 -2.81
CA ARG A 453 1.80 -1.21 -2.26
C ARG A 453 1.36 0.24 -2.12
N THR A 454 0.16 0.54 -2.60
CA THR A 454 -0.54 1.78 -2.32
C THR A 454 -1.79 1.46 -1.51
N ARG A 455 -2.16 2.36 -0.61
CA ARG A 455 -3.22 2.15 0.38
C ARG A 455 -4.38 3.07 0.06
N ASN A 456 -5.60 2.55 0.06
CA ASN A 456 -6.81 3.34 -0.14
C ASN A 456 -7.55 3.43 1.19
N LEU A 457 -8.53 2.56 1.44
CA LEU A 457 -9.25 2.58 2.71
C LEU A 457 -8.37 2.16 3.91
N ASP A 458 -7.32 1.37 3.70
CA ASP A 458 -6.38 0.88 4.71
C ASP A 458 -5.16 1.80 4.92
N ASN A 459 -5.32 3.10 4.64
CA ASN A 459 -4.31 4.11 4.95
C ASN A 459 -4.11 4.28 6.47
N VAL A 460 -2.92 4.75 6.87
CA VAL A 460 -2.53 4.80 8.29
C VAL A 460 -2.29 6.25 8.73
N PRO A 461 -3.27 6.91 9.39
CA PRO A 461 -3.08 8.23 9.96
C PRO A 461 -2.16 8.19 11.19
N PHE A 462 -1.35 9.22 11.36
CA PHE A 462 -0.44 9.41 12.49
C PHE A 462 -0.39 10.90 12.88
N ASN A 463 -0.23 11.20 14.17
CA ASN A 463 -0.28 12.58 14.68
C ASN A 463 1.11 13.17 14.93
N GLU A 464 2.08 12.34 15.28
CA GLU A 464 3.42 12.78 15.64
C GLU A 464 4.51 11.94 14.96
N HIS A 465 4.30 10.63 14.86
CA HIS A 465 5.28 9.76 14.23
C HIS A 465 4.71 8.46 13.70
N LEU A 466 5.37 7.92 12.67
CA LEU A 466 5.14 6.57 12.16
C LEU A 466 6.49 5.93 11.86
N LYS A 467 6.72 4.70 12.31
CA LYS A 467 7.92 3.93 11.98
C LYS A 467 7.50 2.64 11.30
N PHE A 468 8.03 2.40 10.11
CA PHE A 468 7.78 1.18 9.35
C PHE A 468 9.09 0.41 9.18
N GLU A 469 9.07 -0.87 9.54
CA GLU A 469 10.20 -1.79 9.47
C GLU A 469 9.77 -3.16 8.94
N PHE A 470 10.73 -3.91 8.40
CA PHE A 470 10.57 -5.33 8.06
C PHE A 470 11.63 -6.15 8.78
N GLU A 471 11.25 -7.29 9.33
CA GLU A 471 12.23 -8.27 9.77
C GLU A 471 13.05 -8.80 8.58
N LEU A 472 14.33 -9.08 8.78
CA LEU A 472 15.18 -9.67 7.75
C LEU A 472 15.32 -11.18 7.96
N ILE A 473 14.29 -11.93 7.58
CA ILE A 473 14.23 -13.40 7.73
C ILE A 473 14.20 -14.07 6.35
N SER A 474 15.10 -15.02 6.10
CA SER A 474 15.16 -15.80 4.87
C SER A 474 15.24 -17.31 5.13
N TRP A 475 14.89 -18.14 4.13
CA TRP A 475 14.95 -19.60 4.29
C TRP A 475 16.36 -20.14 4.54
N ASP A 476 17.36 -19.58 3.86
CA ASP A 476 18.73 -20.11 3.84
C ASP A 476 19.72 -19.28 4.65
N GLY A 477 19.33 -18.09 5.13
CA GLY A 477 20.28 -17.07 5.54
C GLY A 477 21.06 -16.49 4.35
N GLY A 478 21.68 -15.33 4.54
CA GLY A 478 22.43 -14.68 3.48
C GLY A 478 22.51 -13.18 3.67
N LYS A 479 22.47 -12.45 2.56
CA LYS A 479 22.47 -10.99 2.54
C LYS A 479 21.46 -10.46 1.54
N VAL A 480 21.00 -9.25 1.80
CA VAL A 480 20.15 -8.48 0.90
C VAL A 480 20.63 -7.04 0.80
N ASP A 481 20.43 -6.45 -0.37
CA ASP A 481 20.57 -5.01 -0.58
C ASP A 481 19.16 -4.46 -0.73
N TYR A 482 18.71 -3.60 0.20
CA TYR A 482 17.33 -3.12 0.27
C TYR A 482 17.27 -1.64 -0.03
N ALA A 483 16.31 -1.26 -0.87
CA ALA A 483 15.89 0.12 -1.08
C ALA A 483 14.39 0.25 -0.85
N SER A 484 14.00 1.28 -0.14
CA SER A 484 12.60 1.56 0.20
C SER A 484 12.23 2.99 -0.17
N THR A 485 10.98 3.18 -0.60
CA THR A 485 10.36 4.50 -0.78
C THR A 485 9.04 4.52 -0.03
N LEU A 486 8.78 5.58 0.74
CA LEU A 486 7.50 5.78 1.42
C LEU A 486 6.73 6.92 0.75
N PHE A 487 5.41 6.74 0.60
CA PHE A 487 4.48 7.76 0.12
C PHE A 487 3.53 8.16 1.25
N TRP A 488 3.35 9.46 1.50
CA TRP A 488 2.40 9.93 2.50
C TRP A 488 1.83 11.29 2.16
N TYR A 489 0.65 11.59 2.71
CA TYR A 489 0.18 12.96 2.82
C TYR A 489 0.51 13.50 4.22
N GLY A 490 1.05 14.70 4.33
CA GLY A 490 1.47 15.26 5.62
C GLY A 490 1.23 16.75 5.73
N ASP A 491 1.26 17.26 6.97
CA ASP A 491 1.48 18.69 7.16
C ASP A 491 2.80 19.07 6.49
N LEU A 492 2.94 20.33 6.03
CA LEU A 492 4.09 20.79 5.24
C LEU A 492 5.45 20.43 5.86
N ASP A 493 5.51 20.38 7.19
CA ASP A 493 6.73 20.09 7.93
C ASP A 493 7.02 18.61 8.20
N THR A 494 6.10 17.72 7.84
CA THR A 494 6.25 16.27 7.98
C THR A 494 7.37 15.78 7.08
N HIS A 495 8.25 14.94 7.61
CA HIS A 495 9.42 14.44 6.88
C HIS A 495 9.85 13.06 7.36
N MET A 496 10.57 12.34 6.52
CA MET A 496 11.29 11.13 6.92
C MET A 496 12.60 11.51 7.62
N THR A 497 12.97 10.83 8.69
CA THR A 497 14.17 11.15 9.49
C THR A 497 15.42 10.39 9.08
N ASN A 498 15.28 9.36 8.26
CA ASN A 498 16.37 8.50 7.77
C ASN A 498 16.44 8.34 6.23
N PRO A 499 16.19 9.39 5.41
CA PRO A 499 16.38 9.31 3.97
C PRO A 499 17.86 9.10 3.60
N SER A 500 18.10 8.37 2.51
CA SER A 500 19.45 8.29 1.93
C SER A 500 19.78 9.55 1.13
N ASP A 501 21.09 9.80 0.98
CA ASP A 501 21.59 10.79 0.04
C ASP A 501 21.48 10.32 -1.40
N ASP A 502 21.44 11.27 -2.34
CA ASP A 502 21.33 11.01 -3.78
C ASP A 502 22.43 10.06 -4.30
N GLN A 503 23.62 10.08 -3.67
CA GLN A 503 24.73 9.20 -4.04
C GLN A 503 24.40 7.71 -3.87
N ALA A 504 23.48 7.35 -2.96
CA ALA A 504 23.04 5.97 -2.84
C ALA A 504 22.30 5.47 -4.10
N ALA A 505 21.80 6.39 -4.94
CA ALA A 505 21.10 6.04 -6.18
C ALA A 505 22.07 5.64 -7.30
N LEU A 506 23.35 5.99 -7.17
CA LEU A 506 24.46 5.48 -7.99
C LEU A 506 24.93 4.10 -7.51
N TYR A 507 23.95 3.24 -7.22
CA TYR A 507 24.18 1.87 -6.78
C TYR A 507 24.89 1.09 -7.88
N ASP A 508 25.96 0.39 -7.52
CA ASP A 508 26.66 -0.52 -8.44
C ASP A 508 25.85 -1.80 -8.57
N PHE A 509 24.97 -1.83 -9.56
CA PHE A 509 24.02 -2.91 -9.80
C PHE A 509 24.75 -4.26 -9.94
N PRO A 510 24.54 -5.22 -9.01
CA PRO A 510 24.99 -6.58 -9.25
C PRO A 510 24.38 -7.14 -10.54
N PRO A 511 25.02 -8.12 -11.19
CA PRO A 511 24.48 -8.76 -12.38
C PRO A 511 23.07 -9.29 -12.10
N ALA A 512 22.13 -8.98 -13.00
CA ALA A 512 20.82 -9.59 -13.01
C ALA A 512 20.98 -11.10 -13.17
N ILE A 513 20.15 -11.85 -12.45
CA ILE A 513 20.03 -13.29 -12.62
C ILE A 513 18.81 -13.48 -13.51
N PHE A 514 18.92 -14.37 -14.48
CA PHE A 514 17.77 -14.74 -15.32
C PHE A 514 17.61 -16.24 -15.19
N THR A 515 16.43 -16.70 -14.79
CA THR A 515 16.04 -18.08 -15.10
C THR A 515 15.89 -18.21 -16.60
N ASP A 516 16.49 -19.24 -17.19
CA ASP A 516 16.34 -19.61 -18.60
C ASP A 516 14.87 -20.03 -18.88
N THR A 517 13.95 -19.07 -18.94
CA THR A 517 12.58 -19.25 -19.39
C THR A 517 12.26 -18.13 -20.37
N GLU A 518 12.43 -18.46 -21.65
CA GLU A 518 11.96 -17.76 -22.86
C GLU A 518 11.26 -16.39 -22.69
N HIS A 519 12.01 -15.30 -22.48
CA HIS A 519 11.52 -13.96 -22.81
C HIS A 519 12.52 -13.18 -23.66
N LYS A 520 12.34 -13.36 -24.98
CA LYS A 520 12.75 -12.46 -26.05
C LYS A 520 11.81 -11.27 -26.16
#